data_AF-A0A942CI79-F1
#
_entry.id   AF-A0A942CI79-F1
#
_cell.length_a   1.000
_cell.length_b   1.000
_cell.length_c   1.000
_cell.angle_alpha   90.00
_cell.angle_beta   90.00
_cell.angle_gamma   90.00
#
_symmetry.space_group_name_H-M   'P 1'
#
loop_
_entity.id
_entity.type
_entity.pdbx_description
1 polymer ?
#
loop_
_entity_poly.entity_id
_entity_poly.type
_entity_poly.pdbx_seq_one_letter_code
_entity_poly.pdbx_strand_id
1 'polypeptide(L)'
;MGKAQRQRASQGKRKGSGSALTIVAVLVVIAAAGWGLSQMSGVAFDEDDIKVVNFQGLSSKQKQAALEEANAARCTCGCGLGLAQCVSTDPNCPIRDSNIDRIKGMVRTAMSRPD
;
A
#
# COMPACT_ATOMS: atom_id res chain seq x y z
N MET A 1 -29.33 56.12 -42.20
CA MET A 1 -28.75 54.89 -42.79
C MET A 1 -27.33 54.75 -42.26
N GLY A 2 -27.06 53.79 -41.36
CA GLY A 2 -25.73 53.58 -40.76
C GLY A 2 -25.73 52.36 -39.86
N LYS A 3 -24.93 51.35 -40.22
CA LYS A 3 -24.88 50.00 -39.65
C LYS A 3 -24.00 49.96 -38.39
N ALA A 4 -24.33 49.14 -37.40
CA ALA A 4 -23.34 48.54 -36.51
C ALA A 4 -23.83 47.22 -35.92
N GLN A 5 -23.08 46.17 -36.21
CA GLN A 5 -23.31 44.78 -35.88
C GLN A 5 -23.29 44.53 -34.37
N ARG A 6 -24.33 43.89 -33.84
CA ARG A 6 -24.26 43.18 -32.56
C ARG A 6 -23.93 41.72 -32.83
N GLN A 7 -22.66 41.36 -32.64
CA GLN A 7 -22.22 39.98 -32.56
C GLN A 7 -22.89 39.32 -31.35
N ARG A 8 -24.01 38.63 -31.58
CA ARG A 8 -24.51 37.62 -30.65
C ARG A 8 -23.76 36.35 -30.96
N ALA A 9 -22.63 36.14 -30.29
CA ALA A 9 -21.97 34.85 -30.24
C ALA A 9 -23.03 33.80 -29.89
N SER A 10 -23.33 32.92 -30.84
CA SER A 10 -24.25 31.83 -30.65
C SER A 10 -23.71 30.96 -29.52
N GLN A 11 -24.40 30.98 -28.38
CA GLN A 11 -24.22 29.96 -27.37
C GLN A 11 -24.61 28.63 -28.02
N GLY A 12 -23.61 27.96 -28.58
CA GLY A 12 -23.71 26.57 -29.00
C GLY A 12 -24.06 25.75 -27.77
N LYS A 13 -25.35 25.50 -27.59
CA LYS A 13 -25.89 24.63 -26.56
C LYS A 13 -25.30 23.24 -26.82
N ARG A 14 -24.20 22.92 -26.13
CA ARG A 14 -23.63 21.57 -26.12
C ARG A 14 -24.69 20.68 -25.46
N LYS A 15 -25.52 20.06 -26.29
CA LYS A 15 -26.52 19.07 -25.92
C LYS A 15 -25.74 17.87 -25.38
N GLY A 16 -25.45 17.89 -24.08
CA GLY A 16 -24.77 16.81 -23.39
C GLY A 16 -25.58 15.54 -23.51
N SER A 17 -25.18 14.66 -24.43
CA SER A 17 -25.64 13.28 -24.50
C SER A 17 -25.25 12.61 -23.19
N GLY A 18 -26.24 12.22 -22.39
CA GLY A 18 -26.04 11.61 -21.07
C GLY A 18 -25.08 10.42 -21.10
N SER A 19 -24.93 9.75 -22.26
CA SER A 19 -24.01 8.65 -22.49
C SER A 19 -22.53 9.00 -22.28
N ALA A 20 -22.10 10.23 -22.56
CA ALA A 20 -20.70 10.62 -22.37
C ALA A 20 -20.35 10.77 -20.87
N LEU A 21 -21.30 11.25 -20.06
CA LEU A 21 -21.13 11.37 -18.62
C LEU A 21 -21.10 10.00 -17.93
N THR A 22 -21.92 9.04 -18.38
CA THR A 22 -21.91 7.67 -17.84
C THR A 22 -20.63 6.93 -18.18
N ILE A 23 -20.11 7.05 -19.40
CA ILE A 23 -18.85 6.39 -19.79
C ILE A 23 -17.68 6.93 -18.96
N VAL A 24 -17.59 8.26 -18.77
CA VAL A 24 -16.55 8.86 -17.94
C VAL A 24 -16.68 8.41 -16.47
N ALA A 25 -17.89 8.37 -15.92
CA ALA A 25 -18.11 7.90 -14.56
C ALA A 25 -17.67 6.43 -14.38
N VAL A 26 -17.99 5.56 -15.34
CA VAL A 26 -17.59 4.15 -15.31
C VAL A 26 -16.07 4.00 -15.40
N LEU A 27 -15.39 4.76 -16.28
CA LEU A 27 -13.94 4.73 -16.38
C LEU A 27 -13.24 5.22 -15.10
N VAL A 28 -13.80 6.23 -14.43
CA VAL A 28 -13.29 6.72 -13.15
C VAL A 28 -13.42 5.66 -12.05
N VAL A 29 -14.55 4.94 -12.00
CA VAL A 29 -14.75 3.84 -11.04
C VAL A 29 -13.81 2.67 -11.31
N ILE A 30 -13.65 2.27 -12.58
CA ILE A 30 -12.73 1.19 -12.97
C ILE A 30 -11.29 1.58 -12.66
N ALA A 31 -10.88 2.82 -12.92
CA ALA A 31 -9.56 3.31 -12.55
C ALA A 31 -9.39 3.29 -11.02
N ALA A 32 -10.35 3.78 -10.24
CA ALA A 32 -10.27 3.76 -8.78
C ALA A 32 -10.19 2.33 -8.21
N ALA A 33 -10.97 1.40 -8.76
CA ALA A 33 -10.95 0.00 -8.35
C ALA A 33 -9.65 -0.73 -8.78
N GLY A 34 -9.16 -0.46 -10.00
CA GLY A 34 -7.92 -1.03 -10.52
C GLY A 34 -6.68 -0.55 -9.76
N TRP A 35 -6.62 0.74 -9.41
CA TRP A 35 -5.57 1.29 -8.56
C TRP A 35 -5.69 0.81 -7.10
N GLY A 36 -6.91 0.56 -6.61
CA GLY A 36 -7.16 0.11 -5.24
C GLY A 36 -6.73 -1.32 -4.95
N LEU A 37 -6.78 -2.22 -5.94
CA LEU A 37 -6.44 -3.63 -5.72
C LEU A 37 -4.92 -3.90 -5.72
N SER A 38 -4.13 -3.03 -6.34
CA SER A 38 -2.68 -3.25 -6.53
C SER A 38 -1.80 -2.93 -5.32
N GLN A 39 -2.34 -2.45 -4.19
CA GLN A 39 -1.54 -1.99 -3.04
C GLN A 39 -1.68 -2.83 -1.76
N MET A 40 -2.44 -3.91 -1.75
CA MET A 40 -2.57 -4.72 -0.53
C MET A 40 -1.35 -5.63 -0.38
N SER A 41 -0.34 -5.19 0.38
CA SER A 41 0.67 -6.05 0.97
C SER A 41 -0.09 -7.14 1.74
N GLY A 42 0.03 -8.41 1.32
CA GLY A 42 -0.78 -9.52 1.85
C GLY A 42 -0.46 -9.93 3.30
N VAL A 43 0.17 -9.04 4.08
CA VAL A 43 0.66 -9.27 5.44
C VAL A 43 0.01 -8.28 6.41
N ALA A 44 -0.11 -8.65 7.68
CA ALA A 44 -0.80 -7.83 8.67
C ALA A 44 0.03 -6.63 9.17
N PHE A 45 1.36 -6.78 9.20
CA PHE A 45 2.33 -5.75 9.58
C PHE A 45 3.41 -5.69 8.51
N ASP A 46 3.62 -4.52 7.91
CA ASP A 46 4.62 -4.33 6.86
C ASP A 46 5.89 -3.60 7.37
N GLU A 47 6.76 -3.18 6.45
CA GLU A 47 7.99 -2.46 6.78
C GLU A 47 7.76 -1.09 7.44
N ASP A 48 6.64 -0.43 7.15
CA ASP A 48 6.28 0.84 7.76
C ASP A 48 5.82 0.64 9.21
N ASP A 49 5.29 -0.54 9.54
CA ASP A 49 4.94 -0.91 10.91
C ASP A 49 6.15 -1.36 11.74
N ILE A 50 7.17 -1.94 11.11
CA ILE A 50 8.36 -2.52 11.76
C ILE A 50 9.59 -1.60 11.57
N LYS A 51 9.44 -0.32 11.90
CA LYS A 51 10.44 0.75 11.63
C LYS A 51 11.83 0.53 12.24
N VAL A 52 11.94 -0.35 13.22
CA VAL A 52 13.22 -0.68 13.89
C VAL A 52 14.07 -1.71 13.12
N VAL A 53 13.56 -2.26 12.01
CA VAL A 53 14.28 -3.16 11.11
C VAL A 53 14.37 -2.53 9.72
N ASN A 54 15.55 -2.59 9.10
CA ASN A 54 15.75 -2.08 7.76
C ASN A 54 15.44 -3.16 6.71
N PHE A 55 14.49 -2.87 5.81
CA PHE A 55 14.11 -3.72 4.67
C PHE A 55 14.65 -3.19 3.33
N GLN A 56 15.48 -2.15 3.34
CA GLN A 56 16.07 -1.59 2.12
C GLN A 56 17.01 -2.59 1.43
N GLY A 57 17.01 -2.56 0.10
CA GLY A 57 17.86 -3.43 -0.74
C GLY A 57 17.25 -4.80 -1.05
N LEU A 58 16.11 -5.16 -0.45
CA LEU A 58 15.36 -6.36 -0.84
C LEU A 58 14.54 -6.10 -2.10
N SER A 59 14.48 -7.08 -3.01
CA SER A 59 13.46 -7.09 -4.06
C SER A 59 12.06 -7.22 -3.45
N SER A 60 11.01 -6.88 -4.20
CA SER A 60 9.63 -6.97 -3.71
C SER A 60 9.28 -8.38 -3.21
N LYS A 61 9.77 -9.42 -3.90
CA LYS A 61 9.55 -10.83 -3.54
C LYS A 61 10.29 -11.22 -2.26
N GLN A 62 11.54 -10.81 -2.11
CA GLN A 62 12.33 -11.07 -0.90
C GLN A 62 11.71 -10.37 0.32
N LYS A 63 11.32 -9.11 0.15
CA LYS A 63 10.66 -8.30 1.17
C LYS A 63 9.35 -8.96 1.62
N GLN A 64 8.52 -9.38 0.68
CA GLN A 64 7.29 -10.09 1.00
C GLN A 64 7.56 -11.38 1.77
N ALA A 65 8.53 -12.19 1.35
CA ALA A 65 8.90 -13.42 2.07
C ALA A 65 9.37 -13.14 3.51
N ALA A 66 10.20 -12.11 3.72
CA ALA A 66 10.67 -11.74 5.06
C ALA A 66 9.51 -11.25 5.95
N LEU A 67 8.58 -10.46 5.41
CA LEU A 67 7.42 -9.97 6.13
C LEU A 67 6.44 -11.10 6.46
N GLU A 68 6.19 -12.02 5.53
CA GLU A 68 5.34 -13.20 5.77
C GLU A 68 5.89 -14.06 6.90
N GLU A 69 7.20 -14.35 6.89
CA GLU A 69 7.87 -15.09 7.96
C GLU A 69 7.78 -14.36 9.31
N ALA A 70 8.01 -13.04 9.33
CA ALA A 70 7.92 -12.23 10.55
C ALA A 70 6.48 -12.14 11.11
N ASN A 71 5.46 -12.09 10.24
CA ASN A 71 4.07 -12.05 10.64
C ASN A 71 3.57 -13.40 11.15
N ALA A 72 4.04 -14.50 10.56
CA ALA A 72 3.66 -15.86 10.96
C ALA A 72 4.35 -16.30 12.27
N ALA A 73 5.57 -15.84 12.53
CA ALA A 73 6.32 -16.18 13.73
C ALA A 73 5.63 -15.65 15.00
N ARG A 74 5.74 -16.40 16.10
CA ARG A 74 5.18 -16.01 17.41
C ARG A 74 6.25 -15.44 18.35
N CYS A 75 5.82 -14.49 19.16
CA CYS A 75 6.55 -14.06 20.35
C CYS A 75 6.37 -15.11 21.46
N THR A 76 7.46 -15.45 22.14
CA THR A 76 7.48 -16.50 23.18
C THR A 76 7.44 -15.96 24.61
N CYS A 77 7.25 -14.65 24.80
CA CYS A 77 7.18 -14.05 26.15
C CYS A 77 5.83 -14.25 26.87
N GLY A 78 4.87 -14.93 26.23
CA GLY A 78 3.54 -15.18 26.80
C GLY A 78 2.47 -14.13 26.49
N CYS A 79 2.78 -13.06 25.73
CA CYS A 79 1.79 -12.02 25.38
C CYS A 79 0.78 -12.44 24.29
N GLY A 80 1.00 -13.59 23.63
CA GLY A 80 0.13 -14.11 22.58
C GLY A 80 0.27 -13.43 21.20
N LEU A 81 1.06 -12.37 21.10
CA LEU A 81 1.27 -11.62 19.85
C LEU A 81 2.15 -12.37 18.84
N GLY A 82 1.96 -12.05 17.55
CA GLY A 82 2.92 -12.37 16.50
C GLY A 82 4.23 -11.59 16.68
N LEU A 83 5.30 -12.03 16.03
CA LEU A 83 6.64 -11.44 16.15
C LEU A 83 6.64 -10.00 15.59
N ALA A 84 6.13 -9.82 14.37
CA ALA A 84 5.99 -8.50 13.73
C ALA A 84 5.15 -7.54 14.58
N GLN A 85 3.96 -7.99 15.01
CA GLN A 85 3.08 -7.22 15.89
C GLN A 85 3.78 -6.84 17.20
N CYS A 86 4.44 -7.79 17.85
CA CYS A 86 5.15 -7.55 19.12
C CYS A 86 6.20 -6.44 18.97
N VAL A 87 7.01 -6.49 17.91
CA VAL A 87 8.03 -5.47 17.66
C VAL A 87 7.42 -4.11 17.33
N SER A 88 6.31 -4.10 16.60
CA SER A 88 5.60 -2.88 16.19
C SER A 88 4.89 -2.19 17.35
N THR A 89 4.14 -2.93 18.18
CA THR A 89 3.16 -2.35 19.11
C THR A 89 3.52 -2.47 20.58
N ASP A 90 4.45 -3.36 20.97
CA ASP A 90 4.77 -3.61 22.38
C ASP A 90 6.23 -3.24 22.70
N PRO A 91 6.51 -1.98 23.05
CA PRO A 91 7.84 -1.53 23.45
C PRO A 91 8.33 -2.12 24.79
N ASN A 92 7.43 -2.67 25.61
CA ASN A 92 7.75 -3.18 26.95
C ASN A 92 7.94 -4.70 26.99
N CYS A 93 7.83 -5.40 25.85
CA CYS A 93 8.07 -6.84 25.79
C CYS A 93 9.50 -7.16 26.27
N PRO A 94 9.68 -8.05 27.27
CA PRO A 94 10.98 -8.33 27.88
C PRO A 94 11.98 -9.00 26.93
N ILE A 95 11.50 -9.55 25.81
CA ILE A 95 12.35 -10.16 24.77
C ILE A 95 12.29 -9.40 23.44
N ARG A 96 11.83 -8.14 23.45
CA ARG A 96 11.63 -7.35 22.24
C ARG A 96 12.87 -7.27 21.36
N ASP A 97 14.04 -7.02 21.96
CA ASP A 97 15.30 -6.90 21.21
C ASP A 97 15.70 -8.23 20.55
N SER A 98 15.48 -9.35 21.24
CA SER A 98 15.65 -10.70 20.65
C SER A 98 14.70 -10.92 19.48
N ASN A 99 13.45 -10.46 19.58
CA ASN A 99 12.50 -10.52 18.46
C ASN A 99 12.93 -9.65 17.28
N ILE A 100 13.44 -8.43 17.54
CA ILE A 100 14.01 -7.56 16.50
C ILE A 100 15.14 -8.28 15.77
N ASP A 101 16.06 -8.91 16.51
CA ASP A 101 17.18 -9.62 15.91
C ASP A 101 16.76 -10.86 15.12
N ARG A 102 15.69 -11.55 15.55
CA ARG A 102 15.06 -12.62 14.76
C ARG A 102 14.52 -12.08 13.43
N ILE A 103 13.82 -10.95 13.43
CA ILE A 103 13.32 -10.33 12.18
C ILE A 103 14.50 -9.92 11.28
N LYS A 104 15.55 -9.29 11.82
CA LYS A 104 16.77 -9.00 11.04
C LYS A 104 17.38 -10.27 10.43
N GLY A 105 17.32 -11.39 11.14
CA GLY A 105 17.72 -12.71 10.62
C GLY A 105 16.88 -13.15 9.42
N MET A 106 15.56 -13.00 9.49
CA MET A 106 14.64 -13.30 8.38
C MET A 106 14.94 -12.42 7.16
N VAL A 107 15.19 -11.12 7.37
CA VAL A 107 15.59 -10.18 6.31
C VAL A 107 16.89 -10.62 5.62
N ARG A 108 17.93 -10.95 6.39
CA ARG A 108 19.20 -11.46 5.84
C ARG A 108 19.02 -12.76 5.06
N THR A 109 18.22 -13.68 5.59
CA THR A 109 17.88 -14.94 4.90
C THR A 109 17.17 -14.65 3.58
N ALA A 110 16.17 -13.76 3.57
CA ALA A 110 15.46 -13.38 2.36
C ALA A 110 16.37 -12.73 1.31
N MET A 111 17.28 -11.83 1.71
CA MET A 111 18.27 -11.21 0.80
C MET A 111 19.17 -12.22 0.11
N SER A 112 19.48 -13.34 0.77
CA SER A 112 20.34 -14.39 0.20
C SER A 112 19.61 -15.33 -0.78
N ARG A 113 18.27 -15.26 -0.86
CA ARG A 113 17.49 -16.08 -1.79
C ARG A 113 17.47 -15.41 -3.17
N PRO A 114 17.73 -16.15 -4.26
CA PRO A 114 17.55 -15.64 -5.61
C PRO A 114 16.07 -15.35 -5.89
N ASP A 115 15.80 -14.21 -6.51
CA ASP A 115 14.47 -13.67 -6.79
C ASP A 115 13.79 -14.29 -8.03
#